data_AF-A0A353GRY5-F1
#
_entry.id   AF-A0A353GRY5-F1
#
_cell.length_a   1.000
_cell.length_b   1.000
_cell.length_c   1.000
_cell.angle_alpha   90.00
_cell.angle_beta   90.00
_cell.angle_gamma   90.00
#
_symmetry.space_group_name_H-M   'P 1'
#
loop_
_entity.id
_entity.type
_entity.pdbx_description
1 polymer ?
#
loop_
_entity_poly.entity_id
_entity_poly.type
_entity_poly.pdbx_seq_one_letter_code
_entity_poly.pdbx_strand_id
1 'polypeptide(L)'
;LSTKAMMDGIIAIPFAAGMGFGVMGSALSILVYQGSLTLLAKLLQPVFNPMVVRELTAVGGVIVMGIGINIMGLKKIRVGNFLPALILIVLILWAKSRL
;
A
#
# COMPACT_ATOMS: atom_id res chain seq x y z
N LEU A 1 2.57 9.90 1.47
CA LEU A 1 3.17 10.00 0.11
C LEU A 1 4.69 10.20 0.20
N SER A 2 5.16 11.17 0.99
CA SER A 2 6.57 11.55 1.09
C SER A 2 7.53 10.40 1.41
N THR A 3 7.18 9.54 2.38
CA THR A 3 8.01 8.37 2.72
C THR A 3 8.19 7.42 1.55
N LYS A 4 7.11 7.11 0.82
CA LYS A 4 7.18 6.20 -0.33
C LYS A 4 7.98 6.81 -1.48
N ALA A 5 7.74 8.08 -1.81
CA ALA A 5 8.47 8.79 -2.86
C ALA A 5 9.98 8.87 -2.56
N MET A 6 10.36 9.04 -1.30
CA MET A 6 11.77 9.00 -0.88
C MET A 6 12.39 7.61 -1.09
N MET A 7 11.67 6.54 -0.73
CA MET A 7 12.14 5.17 -0.97
C MET A 7 12.33 4.89 -2.47
N ASP A 8 11.36 5.26 -3.30
CA ASP A 8 11.44 5.08 -4.75
C ASP A 8 12.61 5.87 -5.36
N GLY A 9 12.87 7.10 -4.87
CA GLY A 9 14.01 7.91 -5.29
C GLY A 9 15.37 7.30 -4.94
N ILE A 10 15.52 6.72 -3.75
CA ILE A 10 16.75 6.01 -3.34
C ILE A 10 16.97 4.78 -4.23
N ILE A 11 15.91 4.03 -4.52
CA ILE A 11 15.97 2.82 -5.36
C ILE A 11 16.28 3.19 -6.82
N ALA A 12 15.78 4.32 -7.32
CA ALA A 12 16.03 4.74 -8.70
C ALA A 12 17.51 4.99 -9.02
N ILE A 13 18.35 5.36 -8.04
CA ILE A 13 19.78 5.65 -8.25
C ILE A 13 20.58 4.43 -8.75
N PRO A 14 20.62 3.28 -8.03
CA PRO A 14 21.32 2.09 -8.51
C PRO A 14 20.65 1.50 -9.77
N PHE A 15 19.32 1.59 -9.90
CA PHE A 15 18.64 1.14 -11.11
C PHE A 15 18.98 2.00 -12.33
N ALA A 16 19.16 3.31 -12.17
CA ALA A 16 19.58 4.20 -13.26
C ALA A 16 21.01 3.90 -13.70
N ALA A 17 21.89 3.52 -12.78
CA ALA A 17 23.24 3.07 -13.11
C ALA A 17 23.25 1.74 -13.89
N GLY A 18 22.31 0.82 -13.61
CA GLY A 18 22.23 -0.49 -14.28
C GLY A 18 21.40 -0.51 -15.57
N MET A 19 20.29 0.23 -15.63
CA MET A 19 19.31 0.22 -16.74
C MET A 19 19.27 1.53 -17.54
N GLY A 20 20.07 2.53 -17.15
CA GLY A 20 20.23 3.79 -17.89
C GLY A 20 18.99 4.67 -17.92
N PHE A 21 18.79 5.37 -19.05
CA PHE A 21 17.75 6.39 -19.24
C PHE A 21 16.31 5.84 -19.13
N GLY A 22 16.13 4.51 -19.23
CA GLY A 22 14.84 3.85 -19.08
C GLY A 22 14.19 4.06 -17.70
N VAL A 23 14.99 4.34 -16.67
CA VAL A 23 14.47 4.63 -15.31
C VAL A 23 13.71 5.96 -15.27
N MET A 24 14.09 6.97 -16.05
CA MET A 24 13.30 8.21 -16.14
C MET A 24 11.91 7.96 -16.73
N GLY A 25 11.77 7.00 -17.65
CA GLY A 25 10.48 6.58 -18.20
C GLY A 25 9.54 5.96 -17.15
N SER A 26 10.09 5.34 -16.09
CA SER A 26 9.30 4.76 -15.01
C SER A 26 8.54 5.80 -14.19
N ALA A 27 9.00 7.06 -14.17
CA ALA A 27 8.31 8.16 -13.50
C ALA A 27 6.89 8.36 -14.05
N LEU A 28 6.69 8.13 -15.35
CA LEU A 28 5.38 8.28 -15.98
C LEU A 28 4.41 7.18 -15.52
N SER A 29 4.90 5.94 -15.43
CA SER A 29 4.13 4.81 -14.88
C SER A 29 3.80 5.02 -13.39
N ILE A 30 4.78 5.45 -12.60
CA ILE A 30 4.59 5.76 -11.17
C ILE A 30 3.56 6.88 -11.01
N LEU A 31 3.64 7.95 -11.81
CA LEU A 31 2.69 9.06 -11.76
C LEU A 31 1.27 8.59 -12.07
N VAL A 32 1.08 7.74 -13.07
CA VAL A 32 -0.23 7.16 -13.39
C VAL A 32 -0.74 6.29 -12.23
N TYR A 33 0.03 5.31 -11.77
CA TYR A 33 -0.43 4.38 -10.72
C TYR A 33 -0.58 5.06 -9.35
N GLN A 34 0.45 5.77 -8.89
CA GLN A 34 0.44 6.41 -7.58
C GLN A 34 -0.47 7.64 -7.55
N GLY A 35 -0.50 8.41 -8.64
CA GLY A 35 -1.37 9.57 -8.79
C GLY A 35 -2.84 9.17 -8.81
N SER A 36 -3.22 8.18 -9.63
CA SER A 36 -4.60 7.68 -9.69
C SER A 36 -5.06 7.12 -8.34
N LEU A 37 -4.24 6.30 -7.68
CA LEU A 37 -4.56 5.78 -6.34
C LEU A 37 -4.72 6.90 -5.30
N THR A 38 -3.88 7.94 -5.35
CA THR A 38 -3.99 9.09 -4.43
C THR A 38 -5.26 9.90 -4.69
N LEU A 39 -5.63 10.09 -5.95
CA LEU A 39 -6.89 10.74 -6.36
C LEU A 39 -8.10 9.93 -5.90
N LEU A 40 -8.13 8.61 -6.16
CA LEU A 40 -9.19 7.72 -5.67
C LEU A 40 -9.31 7.76 -4.14
N ALA A 41 -8.19 7.76 -3.42
CA ALA A 41 -8.20 7.83 -1.96
C ALA A 41 -8.84 9.14 -1.45
N LYS A 42 -8.60 10.27 -2.12
CA LYS A 42 -9.27 11.54 -1.80
C LYS A 42 -10.77 11.52 -2.10
N LEU A 43 -11.18 10.94 -3.24
CA LEU A 43 -12.58 10.79 -3.61
C LEU A 43 -13.36 9.87 -2.66
N LEU A 44 -12.71 8.83 -2.14
CA LEU A 44 -13.31 7.87 -1.21
C LEU A 44 -13.19 8.30 0.26
N GLN A 45 -12.44 9.37 0.57
CA GLN A 45 -12.30 9.92 1.92
C GLN A 45 -13.62 10.11 2.69
N PRO A 46 -14.74 10.59 2.10
CA PRO A 46 -16.02 10.69 2.82
C PRO A 46 -16.66 9.34 3.18
N VAL A 47 -16.23 8.24 2.56
CA VAL A 47 -16.71 6.88 2.86
C VAL A 47 -15.91 6.27 4.03
N PHE A 48 -14.68 6.75 4.26
CA PHE A 48 -13.78 6.22 5.29
C PHE A 48 -13.84 7.06 6.57
N ASN A 49 -14.65 6.59 7.54
CA ASN A 49 -14.63 7.13 8.90
C ASN A 49 -13.24 6.94 9.54
N PRO A 50 -12.72 7.87 10.36
CA PRO A 50 -11.44 7.70 11.08
C PRO A 50 -11.30 6.37 11.82
N MET A 51 -12.40 5.78 12.31
CA MET A 51 -12.37 4.44 12.91
C MET A 51 -12.01 3.35 11.89
N VAL A 52 -12.57 3.40 10.68
CA VAL A 52 -12.28 2.45 9.59
C VAL A 52 -10.83 2.55 9.16
N VAL A 53 -10.30 3.77 9.05
CA VAL A 53 -8.90 4.00 8.69
C VAL A 53 -7.94 3.42 9.74
N ARG A 54 -8.28 3.54 11.03
CA ARG A 54 -7.47 2.99 12.12
C ARG A 54 -7.38 1.46 12.06
N GLU A 55 -8.52 0.79 11.93
CA GLU A 55 -8.58 -0.67 11.85
C GLU A 55 -7.90 -1.20 10.57
N LEU A 56 -8.11 -0.54 9.43
CA LEU A 56 -7.40 -0.84 8.18
C LEU A 56 -5.88 -0.69 8.31
N THR A 57 -5.41 0.36 8.98
CA THR A 57 -3.98 0.60 9.19
C THR A 57 -3.38 -0.45 10.12
N ALA A 58 -4.10 -0.85 11.17
CA ALA A 58 -3.67 -1.89 12.09
C ALA A 58 -3.50 -3.25 11.38
N VAL A 59 -4.53 -3.69 10.64
CA VAL A 59 -4.47 -4.95 9.87
C VAL A 59 -3.42 -4.89 8.77
N GLY A 60 -3.37 -3.79 8.02
CA GLY A 60 -2.37 -3.55 6.99
C GLY A 60 -0.94 -3.62 7.55
N GLY A 61 -0.69 -3.01 8.71
CA GLY A 61 0.60 -3.06 9.40
C GLY A 61 1.03 -4.49 9.76
N VAL A 62 0.10 -5.31 10.26
CA VAL A 62 0.37 -6.74 10.55
C VAL A 62 0.69 -7.53 9.29
N ILE A 63 -0.03 -7.28 8.19
CA ILE A 63 0.26 -7.90 6.89
C ILE A 63 1.66 -7.49 6.41
N VAL A 64 2.02 -6.21 6.51
CA VAL A 64 3.36 -5.71 6.12
C VAL A 64 4.46 -6.34 6.98
N MET A 65 4.25 -6.49 8.29
CA MET A 65 5.18 -7.23 9.16
C MET A 65 5.35 -8.69 8.68
N GLY A 66 4.25 -9.36 8.32
CA GLY A 66 4.30 -10.70 7.76
C GLY A 66 5.06 -10.80 6.44
N ILE A 67 4.95 -9.78 5.56
CA ILE A 67 5.73 -9.67 4.32
C ILE A 67 7.22 -9.52 4.66
N GLY A 68 7.57 -8.66 5.63
CA GLY A 68 8.95 -8.46 6.08
C GLY A 68 9.60 -9.76 6.57
N ILE A 69 8.89 -10.54 7.38
CA ILE A 69 9.36 -11.86 7.87
C ILE A 69 9.57 -12.84 6.71
N ASN A 70 8.72 -12.79 5.68
CA ASN A 70 8.83 -13.65 4.50
C ASN A 70 10.07 -13.27 3.66
N ILE A 71 10.32 -11.98 3.45
CA ILE A 71 11.50 -11.47 2.73
C ILE A 71 12.80 -11.82 3.47
N MET A 72 12.81 -11.78 4.81
CA MET A 72 13.96 -12.21 5.62
C MET A 72 14.22 -13.72 5.57
N GLY A 73 13.32 -14.51 4.96
CA GLY A 73 13.48 -15.97 4.84
C GLY A 73 13.30 -16.74 6.15
N LEU A 74 12.93 -16.07 7.25
CA LEU A 74 12.80 -16.68 8.58
C LEU A 74 11.61 -17.65 8.63
N LYS A 75 10.48 -17.28 8.02
CA LYS A 75 9.27 -18.12 7.98
C LYS A 75 8.41 -17.78 6.76
N LYS A 76 8.01 -18.80 6.00
CA LYS A 76 7.05 -18.65 4.89
C LYS A 76 5.63 -18.46 5.42
N ILE A 77 5.26 -17.21 5.65
CA ILE A 77 3.87 -16.83 5.98
C ILE A 77 3.13 -16.59 4.67
N ARG A 78 1.99 -17.27 4.45
CA ARG A 78 1.11 -17.03 3.29
C ARG A 78 0.30 -15.75 3.51
N VAL A 79 0.98 -14.61 3.49
CA VAL A 79 0.38 -13.27 3.70
C VAL A 79 -0.75 -12.98 2.70
N GLY A 80 -0.71 -13.59 1.52
CA GLY A 80 -1.80 -13.58 0.52
C GLY A 80 -3.16 -13.99 1.10
N ASN A 81 -3.20 -14.93 2.03
CA ASN A 81 -4.44 -15.42 2.63
C ASN A 81 -5.07 -14.42 3.62
N PHE A 82 -4.32 -13.39 4.03
CA PHE A 82 -4.79 -12.35 4.94
C PHE A 82 -5.33 -11.11 4.20
N LEU A 83 -5.16 -11.02 2.88
CA LEU A 83 -5.74 -9.94 2.07
C LEU A 83 -7.28 -9.84 2.18
N PRO A 84 -8.05 -10.95 2.19
CA PRO A 84 -9.50 -10.88 2.36
C PRO A 84 -9.94 -10.21 3.67
N ALA A 85 -9.08 -10.21 4.70
CA ALA A 85 -9.38 -9.57 5.98
C ALA A 85 -9.56 -8.04 5.84
N LEU A 86 -8.85 -7.39 4.91
CA LEU A 86 -8.98 -5.95 4.65
C LEU A 86 -10.37 -5.62 4.10
N ILE A 87 -10.91 -6.47 3.21
CA ILE A 87 -12.24 -6.29 2.63
C ILE A 87 -13.30 -6.53 3.71
N LEU A 88 -13.14 -7.59 4.51
CA LEU A 88 -14.05 -7.93 5.59
C LEU A 88 -14.18 -6.80 6.63
N ILE A 89 -13.08 -6.16 7.01
CA ILE A 89 -13.12 -5.10 8.03
C ILE A 89 -13.87 -3.85 7.53
N VAL A 90 -13.72 -3.50 6.26
CA VAL A 90 -14.47 -2.38 5.65
C VAL A 90 -15.96 -2.72 5.60
N LEU A 91 -16.30 -3.94 5.22
CA LEU A 91 -17.69 -4.39 5.12
C LEU A 91 -18.40 -4.41 6.47
N ILE A 92 -17.74 -4.95 7.51
CA ILE A 92 -18.27 -5.03 8.88
C ILE A 92 -18.45 -3.63 9.49
N LEU A 93 -17.45 -2.75 9.33
CA LEU A 93 -17.53 -1.41 9.91
C LEU A 93 -18.51 -0.50 9.15
N TRP A 94 -18.66 -0.68 7.85
CA TRP A 94 -19.69 -0.01 7.07
C TRP A 94 -21.09 -0.46 7.48
N ALA A 95 -21.30 -1.76 7.70
CA ALA A 95 -22.56 -2.30 8.23
C ALA A 95 -22.86 -1.76 9.64
N LYS A 96 -21.85 -1.67 10.51
CA LYS A 96 -21.98 -1.11 11.87
C LYS A 96 -22.28 0.40 11.85
N SER A 97 -21.76 1.15 10.88
CA SER A 97 -22.00 2.59 10.76
C SER A 97 -23.42 2.94 10.27
N ARG A 98 -24.20 1.95 9.78
CA ARG A 98 -25.59 2.11 9.35
C ARG A 98 -26.63 1.68 10.40
N LEU A 99 -26.20 1.06 11.50
CA LEU A 99 -27.02 0.68 12.66
C LEU A 99 -26.85 1.73 13.76
#